data_AF-A0A0F9JLL7-F1
#
_entry.id   AF-A0A0F9JLL7-F1
#
_cell.length_a   1.000
_cell.length_b   1.000
_cell.length_c   1.000
_cell.angle_alpha   90.00
_cell.angle_beta   90.00
_cell.angle_gamma   90.00
#
_symmetry.space_group_name_H-M   'P 1'
#
loop_
_entity.id
_entity.type
_entity.pdbx_description
1 polymer ?
#
loop_
_entity_poly.entity_id
_entity_poly.type
_entity_poly.pdbx_seq_one_letter_code
_entity_poly.pdbx_strand_id
1 'polypeptide(L)'
;MIKNLTIQNFLSHKKTELELSPGVNIIVGPTDSGKSAIIRALKWLVWNRPVGESFRSNWGGDTFVGIELEDRYVYRAKGKGGGNEYRIEHPNPEKGDDIFKAIKTDVPEEIKKILNLNETNLQTQFESHFLLSKSAGEVAAHFNKVAHLDKIDKGLSTIQGWFRGIERNITMDEKKLEEYSEDLTEFDTLSRVEERIERLEYISTKQKELRLNAKEIKNIIEDVQELEKEIVSHKSFVEVQPLVNEILKYFKLINQKEIELNDLEGFIMDIEDCEEEIKRLKKFTSMEKEVDSLLEIGEDITKKEKDQKKLGKLVFKIETVENLSAHAKEDIEEYEKEFHKQLGKGKQCPLCGSIIKK
;
A
#
# COMPACT_ATOMS: atom_id res chain seq x y z
N MET A 1 63.29 -11.77 59.17
CA MET A 1 64.31 -10.77 59.55
C MET A 1 65.18 -10.41 58.34
N ILE A 2 65.79 -9.22 58.28
CA ILE A 2 66.77 -8.87 57.24
C ILE A 2 68.14 -9.45 57.65
N LYS A 3 68.69 -10.33 56.81
CA LYS A 3 70.02 -10.95 57.00
C LYS A 3 71.11 -10.18 56.28
N ASN A 4 70.93 -9.92 54.99
CA ASN A 4 71.93 -9.24 54.17
C ASN A 4 71.30 -8.06 53.43
N LEU A 5 72.08 -7.00 53.26
CA LEU A 5 71.75 -5.83 52.44
C LEU A 5 72.82 -5.61 51.39
N THR A 6 72.42 -5.65 50.13
CA THR A 6 73.28 -5.39 48.97
C THR A 6 72.92 -4.05 48.35
N ILE A 7 73.90 -3.18 48.17
CA ILE A 7 73.74 -1.86 47.56
C ILE A 7 74.80 -1.72 46.47
N GLN A 8 74.38 -1.39 45.25
CA GLN A 8 75.27 -1.22 44.11
C GLN A 8 74.87 0.01 43.28
N ASN A 9 75.87 0.79 42.89
CA ASN A 9 75.74 2.02 42.10
C ASN A 9 74.68 3.00 42.66
N PHE A 10 74.63 3.16 43.99
CA PHE A 10 73.69 4.03 44.69
C PHE A 10 74.46 5.07 45.51
N LEU A 11 74.36 6.35 45.14
CA LEU A 11 75.10 7.46 45.73
C LEU A 11 76.62 7.14 45.86
N SER A 12 77.18 7.17 47.07
CA SER A 12 78.60 6.88 47.33
C SER A 12 78.96 5.38 47.21
N HIS A 13 77.97 4.48 47.19
CA HIS A 13 78.20 3.04 47.18
C HIS A 13 78.39 2.51 45.75
N LYS A 14 79.62 2.10 45.42
CA LYS A 14 79.92 1.35 44.18
C LYS A 14 79.38 -0.08 44.28
N LYS A 15 79.81 -0.83 45.30
CA LYS A 15 79.26 -2.11 45.71
C LYS A 15 79.47 -2.26 47.21
N THR A 16 78.42 -2.51 47.97
CA THR A 16 78.44 -2.68 49.42
C THR A 16 77.52 -3.82 49.79
N GLU A 17 78.04 -4.75 50.57
CA GLU A 17 77.30 -5.88 51.14
C GLU A 17 77.44 -5.78 52.66
N LEU A 18 76.30 -5.79 53.35
CA LEU A 18 76.22 -5.68 54.80
C LEU A 18 75.51 -6.91 55.33
N GLU A 19 76.26 -7.73 56.07
CA GLU A 19 75.71 -8.84 56.84
C GLU A 19 75.26 -8.34 58.21
N LEU A 20 73.96 -8.48 58.47
CA LEU A 20 73.30 -8.00 59.67
C LEU A 20 73.14 -9.14 60.66
N SER A 21 73.60 -8.89 61.88
CA SER A 21 73.41 -9.83 63.01
C SER A 21 72.02 -9.68 63.61
N PRO A 22 71.47 -10.73 64.24
CA PRO A 22 70.29 -10.62 65.08
C PRO A 22 70.49 -9.59 66.21
N GLY A 23 69.49 -8.73 66.41
CA GLY A 23 69.51 -7.69 67.44
C GLY A 23 69.96 -6.33 66.91
N VAL A 24 70.91 -5.69 67.58
CA VAL A 24 71.31 -4.30 67.33
C VAL A 24 72.56 -4.25 66.44
N ASN A 25 72.42 -3.63 65.26
CA ASN A 25 73.51 -3.42 64.33
C ASN A 25 73.92 -1.93 64.37
N ILE A 26 75.21 -1.65 64.62
CA ILE A 26 75.74 -0.29 64.71
C ILE A 26 76.70 -0.05 63.55
N ILE A 27 76.37 0.91 62.68
CA ILE A 27 77.21 1.29 61.53
C ILE A 27 77.98 2.56 61.87
N VAL A 28 79.31 2.43 62.01
CA VAL A 28 80.21 3.53 62.40
C VAL A 28 81.11 3.90 61.22
N GLY A 29 81.48 5.18 61.15
CA GLY A 29 82.35 5.70 60.10
C GLY A 29 82.46 7.22 60.16
N PRO A 30 83.37 7.84 59.40
CA PRO A 30 83.49 9.29 59.35
C PRO A 30 82.23 9.95 58.75
N THR A 31 82.07 11.25 58.96
CA THR A 31 81.02 12.02 58.26
C THR A 31 81.24 11.93 56.75
N ASP A 32 80.15 11.94 55.99
CA ASP A 32 80.15 11.84 54.52
C ASP A 32 80.71 10.53 53.92
N SER A 33 80.83 9.48 54.75
CA SER A 33 81.23 8.14 54.30
C SER A 33 80.11 7.31 53.63
N GLY A 34 78.93 7.89 53.43
CA GLY A 34 77.79 7.18 52.85
C GLY A 34 76.88 6.46 53.84
N LYS A 35 77.09 6.56 55.16
CA LYS A 35 76.19 5.96 56.17
C LYS A 35 74.70 6.30 55.95
N SER A 36 74.40 7.57 55.68
CA SER A 36 73.03 8.02 55.40
C SER A 36 72.51 7.52 54.05
N ALA A 37 73.39 7.17 53.09
CA ALA A 37 73.00 6.60 51.81
C ALA A 37 72.47 5.17 51.95
N ILE A 38 72.90 4.41 52.97
CA ILE A 38 72.36 3.08 53.29
C ILE A 38 70.86 3.17 53.63
N ILE A 39 70.48 4.11 54.50
CA ILE A 39 69.06 4.33 54.85
C ILE A 39 68.27 4.80 53.64
N ARG A 40 68.84 5.67 52.79
CA ARG A 40 68.20 6.10 51.54
C ARG A 40 68.01 4.95 50.55
N ALA A 41 68.96 4.03 50.46
CA ALA A 41 68.85 2.82 49.63
C ALA A 41 67.70 1.93 50.10
N LEU A 42 67.58 1.70 51.41
CA LEU A 42 66.44 0.98 51.99
C LEU A 42 65.10 1.69 51.70
N LYS A 43 65.01 3.02 51.86
CA LYS A 43 63.80 3.78 51.50
C LYS A 43 63.44 3.64 50.03
N TRP A 44 64.45 3.56 49.16
CA TRP A 44 64.22 3.39 47.72
C TRP A 44 63.66 2.01 47.38
N LEU A 45 64.17 0.96 48.04
CA LEU A 45 63.63 -0.39 47.94
C LEU A 45 62.18 -0.45 48.46
N VAL A 46 61.91 0.07 49.65
CA VAL A 46 60.61 -0.08 50.34
C VAL A 46 59.51 0.81 49.76
N TRP A 47 59.81 2.05 49.39
CA TRP A 47 58.78 3.06 49.02
C TRP A 47 58.94 3.67 47.64
N ASN A 48 59.92 3.23 46.84
CA ASN A 48 60.21 3.91 45.57
C ASN A 48 60.53 5.40 45.75
N ARG A 49 61.26 5.75 46.81
CA ARG A 49 61.66 7.13 47.11
C ARG A 49 63.15 7.22 47.46
N PRO A 50 63.89 8.23 46.96
CA PRO A 50 63.42 9.37 46.16
C PRO A 50 63.04 9.01 44.71
N VAL A 51 62.15 9.80 44.11
CA VAL A 51 61.78 9.69 42.68
C VAL A 51 62.89 10.31 41.82
N GLY A 52 63.03 9.84 40.58
CA GLY A 52 64.00 10.39 39.61
C GLY A 52 65.24 9.52 39.45
N GLU A 53 66.38 10.15 39.19
CA GLU A 53 67.68 9.48 38.98
C GLU A 53 68.81 10.05 39.84
N SER A 54 68.54 11.02 40.72
CA SER A 54 69.55 11.70 41.56
C SER A 54 70.28 10.77 42.55
N PHE A 55 69.70 9.61 42.84
CA PHE A 55 70.31 8.59 43.69
C PHE A 55 71.28 7.67 42.93
N ARG A 56 71.30 7.71 41.59
CA ARG A 56 72.22 6.89 40.80
C ARG A 56 73.63 7.43 40.96
N SER A 57 74.58 6.53 41.12
CA SER A 57 75.97 6.92 41.26
C SER A 57 76.63 7.23 39.91
N ASN A 58 77.66 8.08 39.95
CA ASN A 58 78.53 8.37 38.81
C ASN A 58 79.48 7.20 38.47
N TRP A 59 79.52 6.14 39.30
CA TRP A 59 80.32 4.93 39.03
C TRP A 59 79.90 4.17 37.76
N GLY A 60 78.72 4.44 37.21
CA GLY A 60 78.20 3.83 35.99
C GLY A 60 77.51 2.47 36.23
N GLY A 61 76.61 2.10 35.31
CA GLY A 61 75.84 0.86 35.37
C GLY A 61 74.44 1.00 35.98
N ASP A 62 73.82 -0.15 36.26
CA ASP A 62 72.49 -0.24 36.83
C ASP A 62 72.57 -0.08 38.35
N THR A 63 71.61 0.67 38.91
CA THR A 63 71.50 0.88 40.35
C THR A 63 70.66 -0.24 40.94
N PHE A 64 71.18 -0.88 41.98
CA PHE A 64 70.59 -2.06 42.58
C PHE A 64 70.60 -1.97 44.10
N VAL A 65 69.48 -2.31 44.71
CA VAL A 65 69.36 -2.48 46.16
C VAL A 65 68.56 -3.74 46.40
N GLY A 66 69.13 -4.67 47.18
CA GLY A 66 68.50 -5.94 47.50
C GLY A 66 68.65 -6.26 48.98
N ILE A 67 67.65 -6.92 49.54
CA ILE A 67 67.71 -7.47 50.88
C ILE A 67 67.39 -8.95 50.87
N GLU A 68 68.17 -9.68 51.66
CA GLU A 68 67.93 -11.09 51.93
C GLU A 68 67.11 -11.21 53.22
N LEU A 69 65.94 -11.81 53.08
CA LEU A 69 65.09 -12.20 54.19
C LEU A 69 65.35 -13.67 54.53
N GLU A 70 64.74 -14.17 55.59
CA GLU A 70 64.91 -15.57 56.01
C GLU A 70 64.47 -16.58 54.93
N ASP A 71 63.46 -16.23 54.14
CA ASP A 71 62.73 -17.13 53.27
C ASP A 71 62.71 -16.69 51.80
N ARG A 72 63.36 -15.58 51.43
CA ARG A 72 63.38 -15.02 50.07
C ARG A 72 64.34 -13.85 49.92
N TYR A 73 64.72 -13.56 48.69
CA TYR A 73 65.49 -12.37 48.33
C TYR A 73 64.61 -11.37 47.60
N VAL A 74 64.61 -10.11 48.02
CA VAL A 74 63.82 -9.05 47.41
C VAL A 74 64.76 -7.95 46.96
N TYR A 75 64.72 -7.61 45.68
CA TYR A 75 65.54 -6.52 45.17
C TYR A 75 64.79 -5.60 44.23
N ARG A 76 65.39 -4.44 44.07
CA ARG A 76 65.03 -3.44 43.09
C ARG A 76 66.23 -3.06 42.24
N ALA A 77 66.02 -3.04 40.93
CA ALA A 77 66.97 -2.53 39.96
C ALA A 77 66.41 -1.29 39.25
N LYS A 78 67.31 -0.42 38.77
CA LYS A 78 66.99 0.65 37.80
C LYS A 78 68.19 0.94 36.92
N GLY A 79 67.99 0.85 35.60
CA GLY A 79 69.03 0.97 34.57
C GLY A 79 68.59 1.73 33.33
N LYS A 80 69.55 2.17 32.50
CA LYS A 80 69.26 2.89 31.23
C LYS A 80 68.72 1.97 30.11
N GLY A 81 68.87 0.64 30.24
CA GLY A 81 68.54 -0.34 29.21
C GLY A 81 67.36 -1.28 29.51
N GLY A 82 66.47 -0.91 30.44
CA GLY A 82 65.27 -1.72 30.75
C GLY A 82 65.21 -2.31 32.16
N GLY A 83 66.21 -2.06 33.01
CA GLY A 83 66.27 -2.63 34.36
C GLY A 83 65.38 -1.96 35.42
N ASN A 84 64.29 -1.27 35.09
CA ASN A 84 63.38 -0.71 36.11
C ASN A 84 62.37 -1.77 36.55
N GLU A 85 62.80 -2.59 37.51
CA GLU A 85 62.05 -3.74 37.99
C GLU A 85 62.23 -3.99 39.48
N TYR A 86 61.26 -4.70 40.03
CA TYR A 86 61.39 -5.38 41.29
C TYR A 86 61.36 -6.88 41.04
N ARG A 87 62.10 -7.65 41.85
CA ARG A 87 62.05 -9.11 41.81
C ARG A 87 61.98 -9.70 43.20
N ILE A 88 61.26 -10.80 43.30
CA ILE A 88 61.24 -11.68 44.47
C ILE A 88 61.80 -13.02 44.01
N GLU A 89 62.93 -13.41 44.60
CA GLU A 89 63.53 -14.73 44.36
C GLU A 89 63.15 -15.65 45.53
N HIS A 90 62.56 -16.79 45.19
CA HIS A 90 62.14 -17.78 46.17
C HIS A 90 63.24 -18.85 46.30
N PRO A 91 63.51 -19.37 47.52
CA PRO A 91 64.55 -20.37 47.75
C PRO A 91 64.20 -21.74 47.13
N ASN A 92 62.94 -21.98 46.79
CA ASN A 92 62.53 -23.18 46.06
C ASN A 92 62.51 -22.92 44.54
N PRO A 93 63.40 -23.53 43.74
CA PRO A 93 63.48 -23.31 42.29
C PRO A 93 62.21 -23.69 41.52
N GLU A 94 61.30 -24.48 42.11
CA GLU A 94 60.03 -24.85 41.46
C GLU A 94 59.00 -23.72 41.38
N LYS A 95 59.09 -22.70 42.27
CA LYS A 95 58.12 -21.59 42.29
C LYS A 95 58.39 -20.53 41.22
N GLY A 96 59.59 -20.50 40.63
CA GLY A 96 60.03 -19.42 39.75
C GLY A 96 60.16 -18.08 40.48
N ASP A 97 60.72 -17.09 39.81
CA ASP A 97 60.89 -15.74 40.38
C ASP A 97 59.78 -14.80 39.92
N ASP A 98 59.26 -14.00 40.84
CA ASP A 98 58.24 -13.01 40.53
C ASP A 98 58.92 -11.71 40.07
N ILE A 99 58.70 -11.32 38.81
CA ILE A 99 59.30 -10.12 38.20
C ILE A 99 58.22 -9.08 37.92
N PHE A 100 58.37 -7.90 38.54
CA PHE A 100 57.45 -6.78 38.38
C PHE A 100 58.10 -5.66 37.56
N LYS A 101 57.68 -5.53 36.30
CA LYS A 101 58.12 -4.49 35.36
C LYS A 101 57.09 -3.35 35.27
N ALA A 102 57.51 -2.19 34.74
CA ALA A 102 56.67 -0.99 34.56
C ALA A 102 56.23 -0.27 35.88
N ILE A 103 57.16 -0.14 36.83
CA ILE A 103 56.94 0.58 38.09
C ILE A 103 56.84 2.10 37.80
N LYS A 104 55.65 2.68 38.00
CA LYS A 104 55.41 4.12 37.86
C LYS A 104 55.76 4.87 39.15
N THR A 105 54.85 4.88 40.13
CA THR A 105 54.97 5.77 41.29
C THR A 105 54.99 5.03 42.63
N ASP A 106 54.43 3.83 42.67
CA ASP A 106 54.23 3.05 43.88
C ASP A 106 54.82 1.63 43.75
N VAL A 107 55.08 1.00 44.90
CA VAL A 107 55.69 -0.34 45.00
C VAL A 107 54.59 -1.41 44.88
N PRO A 108 54.84 -2.54 44.16
CA PRO A 108 53.91 -3.66 44.11
C PRO A 108 53.44 -4.13 45.51
N GLU A 109 52.16 -4.49 45.62
CA GLU A 109 51.52 -4.84 46.90
C GLU A 109 52.13 -6.12 47.51
N GLU A 110 52.56 -7.06 46.67
CA GLU A 110 53.27 -8.27 47.07
C GLU A 110 54.55 -7.91 47.82
N ILE A 111 55.32 -6.94 47.31
CA ILE A 111 56.57 -6.50 47.91
C ILE A 111 56.31 -5.74 49.21
N LYS A 112 55.29 -4.87 49.25
CA LYS A 112 54.89 -4.18 50.47
C LYS A 112 54.51 -5.15 51.58
N LYS A 113 53.75 -6.20 51.26
CA LYS A 113 53.35 -7.25 52.22
C LYS A 113 54.54 -8.05 52.75
N ILE A 114 55.52 -8.33 51.89
CA ILE A 114 56.71 -9.11 52.24
C ILE A 114 57.64 -8.30 53.14
N LEU A 115 57.94 -7.07 52.74
CA LEU A 115 58.81 -6.19 53.51
C LEU A 115 58.14 -5.81 54.83
N ASN A 116 56.83 -5.53 54.80
CA ASN A 116 56.04 -5.12 55.95
C ASN A 116 56.69 -3.97 56.75
N LEU A 117 57.34 -3.05 56.02
CA LEU A 117 58.01 -1.88 56.59
C LEU A 117 57.16 -0.63 56.34
N ASN A 118 56.78 0.02 57.43
CA ASN A 118 56.05 1.28 57.44
C ASN A 118 56.97 2.45 57.82
N GLU A 119 56.47 3.68 57.69
CA GLU A 119 57.24 4.90 57.99
C GLU A 119 57.79 4.91 59.44
N THR A 120 57.13 4.20 60.35
CA THR A 120 57.56 4.01 61.74
C THR A 120 58.83 3.15 61.88
N ASN A 121 59.19 2.35 60.88
CA ASN A 121 60.32 1.44 60.93
C ASN A 121 61.63 2.05 60.41
N LEU A 122 61.58 3.15 59.64
CA LEU A 122 62.77 3.76 59.01
C LEU A 122 62.82 5.28 59.24
N GLN A 123 63.51 5.67 60.31
CA GLN A 123 63.72 7.07 60.68
C GLN A 123 64.92 7.69 59.93
N THR A 124 64.82 8.95 59.50
CA THR A 124 65.97 9.71 58.95
C THR A 124 66.70 10.56 60.00
N GLN A 125 67.92 10.97 59.68
CA GLN A 125 68.81 11.75 60.57
C GLN A 125 68.19 13.05 61.12
N PHE A 126 67.27 13.68 60.38
CA PHE A 126 66.62 14.95 60.78
C PHE A 126 65.12 14.78 61.02
N GLU A 127 64.64 13.54 61.15
CA GLU A 127 63.25 13.30 61.46
C GLU A 127 63.02 13.57 62.94
N SER A 128 62.07 14.46 63.21
CA SER A 128 61.77 14.88 64.57
C SER A 128 61.37 13.71 65.46
N HIS A 129 61.58 13.86 66.76
CA HIS A 129 61.24 12.86 67.76
C HIS A 129 59.81 12.36 67.57
N PHE A 130 59.67 11.04 67.46
CA PHE A 130 58.40 10.40 67.16
C PHE A 130 57.29 10.86 68.11
N LEU A 131 56.21 11.42 67.54
CA LEU A 131 55.04 12.00 68.20
C LEU A 131 55.29 13.24 69.09
N LEU A 132 56.49 13.44 69.64
CA LEU A 132 56.76 14.51 70.61
C LEU A 132 56.71 15.92 70.00
N SER A 133 57.01 16.05 68.71
CA SER A 133 56.96 17.35 68.01
C SER A 133 55.71 17.55 67.15
N LYS A 134 54.81 16.56 67.14
CA LYS A 134 53.58 16.63 66.33
C LYS A 134 52.51 17.37 67.11
N SER A 135 51.62 18.05 66.40
CA SER A 135 50.45 18.68 67.02
C SER A 135 49.51 17.62 67.61
N ALA A 136 48.68 18.01 68.60
CA ALA A 136 47.72 17.09 69.21
C ALA A 136 46.78 16.43 68.17
N GLY A 137 46.40 17.16 67.12
CA GLY A 137 45.59 16.63 66.01
C GLY A 137 46.33 15.59 65.17
N GLU A 138 47.61 15.82 64.85
CA GLU A 138 48.43 14.84 64.11
C GLU A 138 48.73 13.59 64.94
N VAL A 139 48.91 13.75 66.25
CA VAL A 139 49.05 12.63 67.19
C VAL A 139 47.77 11.80 67.22
N ALA A 140 46.61 12.44 67.33
CA ALA A 140 45.31 11.75 67.26
C ALA A 140 45.11 11.04 65.92
N ALA A 141 45.42 11.68 64.79
CA ALA A 141 45.34 11.07 63.47
C ALA A 141 46.29 9.86 63.33
N HIS A 142 47.50 9.94 63.90
CA HIS A 142 48.44 8.83 63.93
C HIS A 142 47.87 7.64 64.72
N PHE A 143 47.32 7.87 65.91
CA PHE A 143 46.68 6.81 66.69
C PHE A 143 45.43 6.24 66.01
N ASN A 144 44.61 7.07 65.37
CA ASN A 144 43.46 6.62 64.59
C ASN A 144 43.89 5.67 63.45
N LYS A 145 44.99 6.00 62.76
CA LYS A 145 45.54 5.14 61.69
C LYS A 145 46.07 3.81 62.23
N VAL A 146 46.75 3.82 63.37
CA VAL A 146 47.24 2.60 64.04
C VAL A 146 46.08 1.74 64.53
N ALA A 147 45.00 2.35 65.03
CA ALA A 147 43.79 1.66 65.47
C ALA A 147 42.84 1.28 64.31
N HIS A 148 43.21 1.54 63.06
CA HIS A 148 42.37 1.35 61.87
C HIS A 148 41.01 2.07 61.91
N LEU A 149 40.92 3.16 62.68
CA LEU A 149 39.75 4.04 62.76
C LEU A 149 39.73 5.08 61.63
N ASP A 150 40.81 5.17 60.84
CA ASP A 150 40.94 6.06 59.68
C ASP A 150 39.89 5.84 58.58
N LYS A 151 39.27 4.65 58.56
CA LYS A 151 38.15 4.34 57.65
C LYS A 151 36.92 5.19 57.93
N ILE A 152 36.65 5.52 59.20
CA ILE A 152 35.53 6.36 59.60
C ILE A 152 35.75 7.78 59.10
N ASP A 153 36.96 8.32 59.33
CA ASP A 153 37.35 9.66 58.89
C ASP A 153 37.27 9.81 57.35
N LYS A 154 37.72 8.79 56.61
CA LYS A 154 37.60 8.75 55.14
C LYS A 154 36.14 8.72 54.68
N GLY A 155 35.29 7.94 55.36
CA GLY A 155 33.86 7.90 55.08
C GLY A 155 33.20 9.26 55.27
N LEU A 156 33.45 9.91 56.41
CA LEU A 156 32.92 11.25 56.72
C LEU A 156 33.38 12.29 55.69
N SER A 157 34.67 12.29 55.33
CA SER A 157 35.21 13.20 54.32
C SER A 157 34.57 13.01 52.94
N THR A 158 34.31 11.75 52.56
CA THR A 158 33.64 11.41 51.29
C THR A 158 32.20 11.92 51.27
N ILE A 159 31.44 11.66 52.35
CA ILE A 159 30.06 12.12 52.49
C ILE A 159 29.98 13.66 52.44
N GLN A 160 30.88 14.35 53.14
CA GLN A 160 30.97 15.81 53.08
C GLN A 160 31.35 16.32 51.68
N GLY A 161 32.13 15.56 50.92
CA GLY A 161 32.40 15.83 49.51
C GLY A 161 31.13 15.75 48.66
N TRP A 162 30.32 14.71 48.85
CA TRP A 162 29.05 14.56 48.16
C TRP A 162 28.06 15.66 48.51
N PHE A 163 27.93 16.00 49.80
CA PHE A 163 27.05 17.06 50.27
C PHE A 163 27.36 18.40 49.56
N ARG A 164 28.63 18.81 49.56
CA ARG A 164 29.08 20.04 48.88
C ARG A 164 28.86 19.99 47.36
N GLY A 165 28.95 18.82 46.75
CA GLY A 165 28.66 18.64 45.33
C GLY A 165 27.18 18.82 45.01
N ILE A 166 26.30 18.23 45.82
CA ILE A 166 24.85 18.36 45.69
C ILE A 166 24.41 19.81 45.90
N GLU A 167 24.92 20.46 46.94
CA GLU A 167 24.59 21.86 47.25
C GLU A 167 24.97 22.81 46.11
N ARG A 168 26.15 22.61 45.51
CA ARG A 168 26.57 23.36 44.32
C ARG A 168 25.64 23.16 43.12
N ASN A 169 25.18 21.93 42.90
CA ASN A 169 24.28 21.63 41.79
C ASN A 169 22.92 22.29 41.99
N ILE A 170 22.39 22.27 43.22
CA ILE A 170 21.14 22.95 43.57
C ILE A 170 21.23 24.44 43.22
N THR A 171 22.27 25.13 43.69
CA THR A 171 22.46 26.56 43.40
C THR A 171 22.59 26.85 41.91
N MET A 172 23.28 25.98 41.16
CA MET A 172 23.40 26.12 39.71
C MET A 172 22.05 25.97 38.99
N ASP A 173 21.26 24.99 39.39
CA ASP A 173 19.97 24.71 38.76
C ASP A 173 18.91 25.75 39.15
N GLU A 174 18.95 26.28 40.38
CA GLU A 174 18.16 27.45 40.79
C GLU A 174 18.45 28.66 39.90
N LYS A 175 19.73 28.95 39.61
CA LYS A 175 20.11 30.06 38.73
C LYS A 175 19.62 29.86 37.29
N LYS A 176 19.71 28.66 36.75
CA LYS A 176 19.16 28.35 35.41
C LYS A 176 17.65 28.46 35.38
N LEU A 177 16.97 28.08 36.46
CA LEU A 177 15.52 28.20 36.55
C LEU A 177 15.10 29.67 36.51
N GLU A 178 15.83 30.54 37.19
CA GLU A 178 15.65 31.99 37.12
C GLU A 178 15.89 32.51 35.68
N GLU A 179 17.01 32.16 35.05
CA GLU A 179 17.31 32.52 33.65
C GLU A 179 16.21 32.05 32.67
N TYR A 180 15.78 30.79 32.75
CA TYR A 180 14.70 30.27 31.88
C TYR A 180 13.35 30.91 32.18
N SER A 181 13.09 31.30 33.43
CA SER A 181 11.86 32.00 33.78
C SER A 181 11.83 33.41 33.18
N GLU A 182 12.97 34.10 33.13
CA GLU A 182 13.11 35.39 32.45
C GLU A 182 12.94 35.23 30.93
N ASP A 183 13.62 34.26 30.32
CA ASP A 183 13.48 33.97 28.88
C ASP A 183 12.02 33.69 28.48
N LEU A 184 11.27 32.93 29.31
CA LEU A 184 9.86 32.63 29.07
C LEU A 184 8.99 33.90 29.00
N THR A 185 9.31 34.95 29.75
CA THR A 185 8.55 36.21 29.69
C THR A 185 8.68 36.92 28.33
N GLU A 186 9.80 36.73 27.61
CA GLU A 186 9.95 37.27 26.25
C GLU A 186 8.97 36.61 25.26
N PHE A 187 8.66 35.32 25.50
CA PHE A 187 7.75 34.54 24.68
C PHE A 187 6.27 34.70 25.05
N ASP A 188 5.90 35.46 26.10
CA ASP A 188 4.49 35.76 26.42
C ASP A 188 3.73 36.42 25.24
N THR A 189 4.46 37.06 24.33
CA THR A 189 3.89 37.70 23.15
C THR A 189 3.55 36.74 22.02
N LEU A 190 3.98 35.46 22.07
CA LEU A 190 3.81 34.50 20.96
C LEU A 190 2.33 34.30 20.60
N SER A 191 1.45 34.17 21.60
CA SER A 191 0.02 33.97 21.35
C SER A 191 -0.62 35.14 20.58
N ARG A 192 -0.14 36.37 20.82
CA ARG A 192 -0.58 37.55 20.06
C ARG A 192 -0.02 37.57 18.64
N VAL A 193 1.18 37.04 18.45
CA VAL A 193 1.80 36.91 17.12
C VAL A 193 1.06 35.84 16.31
N GLU A 194 0.72 34.72 16.92
CA GLU A 194 -0.07 33.64 16.32
C GLU A 194 -1.44 34.13 15.85
N GLU A 195 -2.19 34.84 16.71
CA GLU A 195 -3.48 35.43 16.34
C GLU A 195 -3.35 36.43 15.17
N ARG A 196 -2.25 37.20 15.10
CA ARG A 196 -2.00 38.11 13.97
C ARG A 196 -1.67 37.36 12.69
N ILE A 197 -0.93 36.26 12.76
CA ILE A 197 -0.60 35.43 11.59
C ILE A 197 -1.87 34.77 11.05
N GLU A 198 -2.71 34.17 11.89
CA GLU A 198 -3.98 33.57 11.48
C GLU A 198 -4.89 34.59 10.77
N ARG A 199 -4.99 35.81 11.32
CA ARG A 199 -5.74 36.90 10.67
C ARG A 199 -5.15 37.28 9.31
N LEU A 200 -3.83 37.36 9.20
CA LEU A 200 -3.16 37.68 7.93
C LEU A 200 -3.36 36.58 6.88
N GLU A 201 -3.30 35.32 7.28
CA GLU A 201 -3.57 34.17 6.39
C GLU A 201 -5.03 34.17 5.92
N TYR A 202 -5.98 34.44 6.81
CA TYR A 202 -7.39 34.58 6.46
C TYR A 202 -7.60 35.70 5.41
N ILE A 203 -7.03 36.89 5.65
CA ILE A 203 -7.13 38.02 4.73
C ILE A 203 -6.46 37.69 3.38
N SER A 204 -5.30 37.05 3.38
CA SER A 204 -4.58 36.63 2.17
C SER A 204 -5.41 35.65 1.34
N THR A 205 -6.07 34.70 2.00
CA THR A 205 -6.93 33.71 1.35
C THR A 205 -8.15 34.39 0.73
N LYS A 206 -8.81 35.29 1.47
CA LYS A 206 -9.92 36.11 0.95
C LYS A 206 -9.50 36.98 -0.23
N GLN A 207 -8.30 37.55 -0.20
CA GLN A 207 -7.77 38.33 -1.31
C GLN A 207 -7.57 37.47 -2.56
N LYS A 208 -7.09 36.22 -2.42
CA LYS A 208 -6.96 35.28 -3.55
C LYS A 208 -8.31 34.91 -4.15
N GLU A 209 -9.31 34.60 -3.32
CA GLU A 209 -10.69 34.32 -3.78
C GLU A 209 -11.26 35.51 -4.55
N LEU A 210 -11.17 36.72 -3.98
CA LEU A 210 -11.68 37.93 -4.65
C LEU A 210 -10.97 38.21 -5.97
N ARG A 211 -9.66 37.92 -6.08
CA ARG A 211 -8.91 38.05 -7.34
C ARG A 211 -9.35 37.03 -8.39
N LEU A 212 -9.66 35.79 -7.99
CA LEU A 212 -10.21 34.77 -8.88
C LEU A 212 -11.57 35.20 -9.42
N ASN A 213 -12.48 35.59 -8.52
CA ASN A 213 -13.81 36.07 -8.91
C ASN A 213 -13.73 37.30 -9.82
N ALA A 214 -12.84 38.24 -9.54
CA ALA A 214 -12.63 39.41 -10.41
C ALA A 214 -12.13 39.01 -11.81
N LYS A 215 -11.29 37.97 -11.91
CA LYS A 215 -10.82 37.44 -13.19
C LYS A 215 -11.93 36.74 -13.96
N GLU A 216 -12.77 35.95 -13.28
CA GLU A 216 -13.94 35.30 -13.88
C GLU A 216 -14.94 36.33 -14.43
N ILE A 217 -15.25 37.35 -13.63
CA ILE A 217 -16.13 38.46 -14.07
C ILE A 217 -15.53 39.16 -15.29
N LYS A 218 -14.22 39.38 -15.31
CA LYS A 218 -13.55 40.00 -16.46
C LYS A 218 -13.69 39.15 -17.74
N ASN A 219 -13.53 37.83 -17.63
CA ASN A 219 -13.74 36.92 -18.75
C ASN A 219 -15.20 36.96 -19.23
N ILE A 220 -16.17 36.91 -18.32
CA ILE A 220 -17.60 37.00 -18.68
C ILE A 220 -17.91 38.32 -19.41
N ILE A 221 -17.31 39.43 -18.98
CA ILE A 221 -17.48 40.73 -19.66
C ILE A 221 -16.91 40.66 -21.09
N GLU A 222 -15.74 40.03 -21.27
CA GLU A 222 -15.13 39.83 -22.59
C GLU A 222 -16.02 38.95 -23.49
N ASP A 223 -16.54 37.83 -22.96
CA ASP A 223 -17.46 36.93 -23.67
C ASP A 223 -18.76 37.65 -24.08
N VAL A 224 -19.35 38.45 -23.18
CA VAL A 224 -20.56 39.22 -23.47
C VAL A 224 -20.29 40.25 -24.58
N GLN A 225 -19.14 40.93 -24.54
CA GLN A 225 -18.77 41.88 -25.58
C GLN A 225 -18.55 41.20 -26.94
N GLU A 226 -18.04 39.96 -26.96
CA GLU A 226 -17.88 39.18 -28.18
C GLU A 226 -19.24 38.73 -28.73
N LEU A 227 -20.12 38.21 -27.88
CA LEU A 227 -21.50 37.86 -28.22
C LEU A 227 -22.30 39.06 -28.73
N GLU A 228 -22.14 40.24 -28.12
CA GLU A 228 -22.79 41.46 -28.62
C GLU A 228 -22.33 41.82 -30.05
N LYS A 229 -21.03 41.65 -30.36
CA LYS A 229 -20.51 41.85 -31.72
C LYS A 229 -21.07 40.81 -32.69
N GLU A 230 -21.17 39.55 -32.28
CA GLU A 230 -21.78 38.48 -33.08
C GLU A 230 -23.27 38.73 -33.33
N ILE A 231 -24.02 39.18 -32.33
CA ILE A 231 -25.43 39.54 -32.50
C ILE A 231 -25.59 40.68 -33.50
N VAL A 232 -24.71 41.69 -33.44
CA VAL A 232 -24.73 42.81 -34.41
C VAL A 232 -24.41 42.33 -35.83
N SER A 233 -23.45 41.41 -36.01
CA SER A 233 -23.13 40.87 -37.34
C SER A 233 -24.24 39.95 -37.89
N HIS A 234 -24.98 39.27 -37.01
CA HIS A 234 -26.07 38.38 -37.39
C HIS A 234 -27.45 39.06 -37.49
N LYS A 235 -27.60 40.32 -37.05
CA LYS A 235 -28.86 41.08 -37.17
C LYS A 235 -29.39 41.12 -38.61
N SER A 236 -28.51 41.27 -39.59
CA SER A 236 -28.87 41.24 -41.01
C SER A 236 -29.45 39.90 -41.45
N PHE A 237 -29.03 38.78 -40.85
CA PHE A 237 -29.58 37.45 -41.13
C PHE A 237 -30.95 37.23 -40.47
N VAL A 238 -31.16 37.79 -39.28
CA VAL A 238 -32.47 37.76 -38.59
C VAL A 238 -33.53 38.51 -39.40
N GLU A 239 -33.18 39.63 -40.03
CA GLU A 239 -34.11 40.38 -40.89
C GLU A 239 -34.49 39.63 -42.18
N VAL A 240 -33.61 38.75 -42.67
CA VAL A 240 -33.84 37.95 -43.88
C VAL A 240 -34.55 36.61 -43.58
N GLN A 241 -34.56 36.17 -42.32
CA GLN A 241 -35.21 34.92 -41.88
C GLN A 241 -36.70 34.79 -42.26
N PRO A 242 -37.55 35.83 -42.17
CA PRO A 242 -38.94 35.75 -42.58
C PRO A 242 -39.09 35.49 -44.08
N LEU A 243 -38.25 36.13 -44.90
CA LEU A 243 -38.23 35.95 -46.36
C LEU A 243 -37.81 34.52 -46.73
N VAL A 244 -36.79 33.97 -46.06
CA VAL A 244 -36.35 32.58 -46.27
C VAL A 244 -37.45 31.60 -45.86
N ASN A 245 -38.14 31.84 -44.75
CA ASN A 245 -39.25 31.00 -44.32
C ASN A 245 -40.44 31.04 -45.27
N GLU A 246 -40.76 32.21 -45.85
CA GLU A 246 -41.77 32.32 -46.91
C GLU A 246 -41.36 31.54 -48.16
N ILE A 247 -40.11 31.67 -48.61
CA ILE A 247 -39.59 30.90 -49.75
C ILE A 247 -39.68 29.38 -49.50
N LEU A 248 -39.35 28.92 -48.29
CA LEU A 248 -39.49 27.51 -47.92
C LEU A 248 -40.94 27.02 -47.92
N LYS A 249 -41.91 27.87 -47.55
CA LYS A 249 -43.34 27.53 -47.69
C LYS A 249 -43.74 27.39 -49.16
N TYR A 250 -43.32 28.32 -50.02
CA TYR A 250 -43.60 28.24 -51.46
C TYR A 250 -42.96 27.00 -52.09
N PHE A 251 -41.73 26.65 -51.69
CA PHE A 251 -41.06 25.43 -52.18
C PHE A 251 -41.82 24.16 -51.78
N LYS A 252 -42.34 24.08 -50.55
CA LYS A 252 -43.23 22.98 -50.13
C LYS A 252 -44.51 22.91 -50.95
N LEU A 253 -45.12 24.07 -51.25
CA LEU A 253 -46.34 24.14 -52.05
C LEU A 253 -46.09 23.70 -53.49
N ILE A 254 -44.97 24.11 -54.09
CA ILE A 254 -44.54 23.70 -55.43
C ILE A 254 -44.36 22.18 -55.47
N ASN A 255 -43.64 21.60 -54.52
CA ASN A 255 -43.45 20.14 -54.47
C ASN A 255 -44.78 19.39 -54.30
N GLN A 256 -45.72 19.90 -53.50
CA GLN A 256 -47.05 19.31 -53.41
C GLN A 256 -47.80 19.37 -54.74
N LYS A 257 -47.74 20.51 -55.44
CA LYS A 257 -48.37 20.66 -56.75
C LYS A 257 -47.73 19.78 -57.81
N GLU A 258 -46.43 19.56 -57.74
CA GLU A 258 -45.70 18.65 -58.64
C GLU A 258 -46.09 17.18 -58.41
N ILE A 259 -46.31 16.78 -57.16
CA ILE A 259 -46.86 15.44 -56.84
C ILE A 259 -48.29 15.31 -57.42
N GLU A 260 -49.16 16.30 -57.18
CA GLU A 260 -50.51 16.30 -57.74
C GLU A 260 -50.52 16.24 -59.29
N LEU A 261 -49.54 16.89 -59.94
CA LEU A 261 -49.39 16.89 -61.40
C LEU A 261 -48.99 15.51 -61.92
N ASN A 262 -48.04 14.84 -61.26
CA ASN A 262 -47.64 13.48 -61.59
C ASN A 262 -48.81 12.48 -61.41
N ASP A 263 -49.61 12.65 -60.36
CA ASP A 263 -50.80 11.82 -60.15
C ASP A 263 -51.84 12.00 -61.27
N LEU A 264 -52.05 13.25 -61.72
CA LEU A 264 -52.91 13.57 -62.86
C LEU A 264 -52.39 13.01 -64.19
N GLU A 265 -51.08 13.06 -64.42
CA GLU A 265 -50.45 12.43 -65.59
C GLU A 265 -50.65 10.90 -65.56
N GLY A 266 -50.56 10.29 -64.38
CA GLY A 266 -50.90 8.86 -64.18
C GLY A 266 -52.36 8.56 -64.55
N PHE A 267 -53.31 9.39 -64.09
CA PHE A 267 -54.72 9.21 -64.48
C PHE A 267 -54.98 9.42 -65.97
N ILE A 268 -54.23 10.28 -66.65
CA ILE A 268 -54.34 10.45 -68.11
C ILE A 268 -53.87 9.18 -68.81
N MET A 269 -52.75 8.58 -68.38
CA MET A 269 -52.29 7.30 -68.92
C MET A 269 -53.33 6.18 -68.71
N ASP A 270 -53.93 6.10 -67.52
CA ASP A 270 -54.97 5.12 -67.22
C ASP A 270 -56.21 5.30 -68.14
N ILE A 271 -56.57 6.54 -68.46
CA ILE A 271 -57.65 6.85 -69.41
C ILE A 271 -57.28 6.43 -70.83
N GLU A 272 -56.05 6.70 -71.27
CA GLU A 272 -55.56 6.29 -72.59
C GLU A 272 -55.55 4.76 -72.74
N ASP A 273 -55.14 4.03 -71.71
CA ASP A 273 -55.19 2.56 -71.66
C ASP A 273 -56.64 2.05 -71.73
N CYS A 274 -57.56 2.68 -71.00
CA CYS A 274 -58.99 2.36 -71.08
C CYS A 274 -59.57 2.65 -72.49
N GLU A 275 -59.15 3.72 -73.14
CA GLU A 275 -59.57 4.03 -74.52
C GLU A 275 -59.02 3.01 -75.54
N GLU A 276 -57.79 2.53 -75.35
CA GLU A 276 -57.23 1.43 -76.13
C GLU A 276 -58.02 0.12 -75.92
N GLU A 277 -58.38 -0.21 -74.68
CA GLU A 277 -59.22 -1.37 -74.38
C GLU A 277 -60.61 -1.24 -75.03
N ILE A 278 -61.23 -0.07 -75.00
CA ILE A 278 -62.51 0.19 -75.68
C ILE A 278 -62.35 0.04 -77.20
N LYS A 279 -61.23 0.48 -77.79
CA LYS A 279 -60.94 0.24 -79.22
C LYS A 279 -60.77 -1.26 -79.53
N ARG A 280 -60.12 -2.04 -78.65
CA ARG A 280 -60.03 -3.50 -78.80
C ARG A 280 -61.41 -4.14 -78.75
N LEU A 281 -62.25 -3.75 -77.80
CA LEU A 281 -63.63 -4.25 -77.66
C LEU A 281 -64.52 -3.88 -78.87
N LYS A 282 -64.32 -2.71 -79.48
CA LYS A 282 -65.00 -2.32 -80.73
C LYS A 282 -64.61 -3.17 -81.95
N LYS A 283 -63.44 -3.84 -81.96
CA LYS A 283 -63.13 -4.83 -83.00
C LYS A 283 -63.99 -6.09 -82.85
N PHE A 284 -64.32 -6.49 -81.61
CA PHE A 284 -65.14 -7.68 -81.36
C PHE A 284 -66.61 -7.50 -81.75
N THR A 285 -67.17 -6.28 -81.72
CA THR A 285 -68.55 -6.00 -82.19
C THR A 285 -68.74 -6.15 -83.70
N SER A 286 -67.68 -6.23 -84.51
CA SER A 286 -67.80 -6.54 -85.94
C SER A 286 -68.04 -8.03 -86.26
N MET A 287 -67.92 -8.92 -85.27
CA MET A 287 -68.20 -10.36 -85.39
C MET A 287 -69.62 -10.75 -84.95
N GLU A 288 -70.40 -9.78 -84.43
CA GLU A 288 -71.74 -10.01 -83.89
C GLU A 288 -72.75 -10.48 -84.96
N LYS A 289 -72.60 -10.03 -86.22
CA LYS A 289 -73.47 -10.44 -87.34
C LYS A 289 -73.25 -11.86 -87.85
N GLU A 290 -72.05 -12.42 -87.68
CA GLU A 290 -71.76 -13.80 -88.10
C GLU A 290 -72.23 -14.83 -87.05
N VAL A 291 -72.28 -14.42 -85.77
CA VAL A 291 -72.75 -15.27 -84.66
C VAL A 291 -74.29 -15.43 -84.67
N ASP A 292 -75.05 -14.43 -85.11
CA ASP A 292 -76.51 -14.54 -85.26
C ASP A 292 -76.93 -15.57 -86.32
N SER A 293 -76.16 -15.72 -87.41
CA SER A 293 -76.43 -16.70 -88.47
C SER A 293 -76.21 -18.16 -88.03
N LEU A 294 -75.40 -18.39 -86.99
CA LEU A 294 -75.17 -19.70 -86.41
C LEU A 294 -76.24 -20.08 -85.37
N LEU A 295 -76.90 -19.10 -84.76
CA LEU A 295 -78.02 -19.33 -83.82
C LEU A 295 -79.29 -19.81 -84.56
N GLU A 296 -79.57 -19.33 -85.77
CA GLU A 296 -80.70 -19.82 -86.59
C GLU A 296 -80.54 -21.29 -87.01
N ILE A 297 -79.31 -21.73 -87.32
CA ILE A 297 -79.02 -23.13 -87.68
C ILE A 297 -79.19 -24.05 -86.44
N GLY A 298 -78.88 -23.55 -85.24
CA GLY A 298 -79.08 -24.27 -83.98
C GLY A 298 -80.57 -24.51 -83.63
N GLU A 299 -81.44 -23.55 -83.94
CA GLU A 299 -82.90 -23.71 -83.72
C GLU A 299 -83.53 -24.74 -84.66
N ASP A 300 -83.05 -24.84 -85.90
CA ASP A 300 -83.57 -25.83 -86.86
C ASP A 300 -83.16 -27.28 -86.52
N ILE A 301 -81.97 -27.47 -85.94
CA ILE A 301 -81.51 -28.79 -85.45
C ILE A 301 -82.36 -29.24 -84.25
N THR A 302 -82.66 -28.34 -83.31
CA THR A 302 -83.49 -28.68 -82.13
C THR A 302 -84.96 -28.95 -82.50
N LYS A 303 -85.48 -28.34 -83.57
CA LYS A 303 -86.80 -28.66 -84.15
C LYS A 303 -86.82 -30.07 -84.73
N LYS A 304 -85.81 -30.45 -85.52
CA LYS A 304 -85.70 -31.79 -86.13
C LYS A 304 -85.53 -32.89 -85.09
N GLU A 305 -84.81 -32.66 -83.99
CA GLU A 305 -84.73 -33.60 -82.87
C GLU A 305 -86.07 -33.79 -82.14
N LYS A 306 -86.86 -32.72 -82.02
CA LYS A 306 -88.22 -32.79 -81.45
C LYS A 306 -89.17 -33.61 -82.31
N ASP A 307 -89.08 -33.49 -83.62
CA ASP A 307 -89.91 -34.26 -84.55
C ASP A 307 -89.47 -35.73 -84.64
N GLN A 308 -88.17 -36.02 -84.53
CA GLN A 308 -87.67 -37.39 -84.36
C GLN A 308 -88.23 -38.05 -83.08
N LYS A 309 -88.27 -37.32 -81.96
CA LYS A 309 -88.88 -37.81 -80.70
C LYS A 309 -90.39 -38.02 -80.80
N LYS A 310 -91.11 -37.23 -81.62
CA LYS A 310 -92.55 -37.43 -81.87
C LYS A 310 -92.80 -38.66 -82.76
N LEU A 311 -92.01 -38.84 -83.81
CA LEU A 311 -92.10 -40.01 -84.69
C LEU A 311 -91.79 -41.32 -83.95
N GLY A 312 -90.78 -41.33 -83.06
CA GLY A 312 -90.50 -42.47 -82.19
C GLY A 312 -91.66 -42.85 -81.26
N LYS A 313 -92.41 -41.86 -80.74
CA LYS A 313 -93.61 -42.11 -79.92
C LYS A 313 -94.80 -42.65 -80.73
N LEU A 314 -94.90 -42.32 -82.01
CA LEU A 314 -95.94 -42.84 -82.90
C LEU A 314 -95.65 -44.27 -83.32
N VAL A 315 -94.39 -44.61 -83.61
CA VAL A 315 -93.97 -46.00 -83.90
C VAL A 315 -94.21 -46.91 -82.69
N PHE A 316 -93.85 -46.46 -81.48
CA PHE A 316 -94.12 -47.20 -80.25
C PHE A 316 -95.62 -47.43 -80.02
N LYS A 317 -96.47 -46.44 -80.36
CA LYS A 317 -97.94 -46.57 -80.28
C LYS A 317 -98.51 -47.55 -81.30
N ILE A 318 -97.94 -47.64 -82.51
CA ILE A 318 -98.39 -48.59 -83.52
C ILE A 318 -98.03 -50.02 -83.07
N GLU A 319 -96.82 -50.26 -82.54
CA GLU A 319 -96.44 -51.57 -81.98
C GLU A 319 -97.28 -51.98 -80.75
N THR A 320 -97.70 -51.02 -79.92
CA THR A 320 -98.61 -51.35 -78.79
C THR A 320 -100.03 -51.65 -79.26
N VAL A 321 -100.53 -50.95 -80.29
CA VAL A 321 -101.86 -51.21 -80.85
C VAL A 321 -101.90 -52.52 -81.65
N GLU A 322 -100.83 -52.88 -82.34
CA GLU A 322 -100.74 -54.18 -83.03
C GLU A 322 -100.71 -55.35 -82.03
N ASN A 323 -99.94 -55.24 -80.95
CA ASN A 323 -99.94 -56.25 -79.87
C ASN A 323 -101.27 -56.31 -79.11
N LEU A 324 -101.92 -55.18 -78.85
CA LEU A 324 -103.26 -55.14 -78.24
C LEU A 324 -104.34 -55.70 -79.18
N SER A 325 -104.19 -55.54 -80.50
CA SER A 325 -105.11 -56.13 -81.49
C SER A 325 -104.96 -57.64 -81.64
N ALA A 326 -103.77 -58.18 -81.37
CA ALA A 326 -103.51 -59.62 -81.32
C ALA A 326 -104.16 -60.26 -80.09
N HIS A 327 -104.01 -59.65 -78.90
CA HIS A 327 -104.68 -60.12 -77.68
C HIS A 327 -106.20 -59.92 -77.71
N ALA A 328 -106.71 -58.81 -78.26
CA ALA A 328 -108.15 -58.60 -78.38
C ALA A 328 -108.83 -59.59 -79.35
N LYS A 329 -108.11 -60.14 -80.34
CA LYS A 329 -108.66 -61.21 -81.20
C LYS A 329 -108.74 -62.55 -80.47
N GLU A 330 -107.77 -62.86 -79.60
CA GLU A 330 -107.82 -64.03 -78.72
C GLU A 330 -108.97 -63.91 -77.69
N ASP A 331 -109.15 -62.73 -77.10
CA ASP A 331 -110.23 -62.45 -76.14
C ASP A 331 -111.62 -62.49 -76.80
N ILE A 332 -111.78 -62.02 -78.05
CA ILE A 332 -113.06 -62.08 -78.77
C ILE A 332 -113.48 -63.52 -79.08
N GLU A 333 -112.55 -64.42 -79.41
CA GLU A 333 -112.87 -65.85 -79.59
C GLU A 333 -113.25 -66.54 -78.26
N GLU A 334 -112.69 -66.07 -77.14
CA GLU A 334 -113.02 -66.57 -75.80
C GLU A 334 -114.39 -66.07 -75.32
N TYR A 335 -114.70 -64.78 -75.52
CA TYR A 335 -116.00 -64.18 -75.18
C TYR A 335 -117.12 -64.57 -76.15
N GLU A 336 -116.86 -64.88 -77.43
CA GLU A 336 -117.88 -65.49 -78.32
C GLU A 336 -118.27 -66.89 -77.85
N LYS A 337 -117.31 -67.70 -77.39
CA LYS A 337 -117.60 -69.01 -76.79
C LYS A 337 -118.43 -68.87 -75.51
N GLU A 338 -118.16 -67.85 -74.70
CA GLU A 338 -118.91 -67.59 -73.46
C GLU A 338 -120.31 -66.99 -73.72
N PHE A 339 -120.44 -66.13 -74.74
CA PHE A 339 -121.72 -65.58 -75.20
C PHE A 339 -122.63 -66.68 -75.77
N HIS A 340 -122.08 -67.62 -76.54
CA HIS A 340 -122.82 -68.80 -76.99
C HIS A 340 -123.15 -69.78 -75.85
N LYS A 341 -122.36 -69.82 -74.77
CA LYS A 341 -122.63 -70.65 -73.57
C LYS A 341 -123.73 -70.06 -72.69
N GLN A 342 -123.88 -68.73 -72.64
CA GLN A 342 -124.92 -68.06 -71.86
C GLN A 342 -126.26 -67.89 -72.61
N LEU A 343 -126.30 -68.03 -73.94
CA LEU A 343 -127.54 -67.92 -74.72
C LEU A 343 -128.15 -69.29 -75.11
N GLY A 344 -128.89 -69.89 -74.17
CA GLY A 344 -129.82 -71.03 -74.38
C GLY A 344 -129.94 -71.94 -73.15
N LYS A 345 -131.12 -72.16 -72.53
CA LYS A 345 -132.45 -72.53 -73.09
C LYS A 345 -133.56 -71.47 -73.07
N GLY A 346 -133.26 -70.18 -73.18
CA GLY A 346 -134.26 -69.12 -73.42
C GLY A 346 -134.06 -68.45 -74.77
N LYS A 347 -134.91 -68.73 -75.77
CA LYS A 347 -134.80 -68.21 -77.14
C LYS A 347 -135.33 -66.77 -77.27
N GLN A 348 -134.56 -65.80 -76.78
CA GLN A 348 -134.71 -64.38 -77.14
C GLN A 348 -133.47 -63.58 -76.71
N CYS A 349 -132.98 -62.69 -77.59
CA CYS A 349 -131.83 -61.82 -77.32
C CYS A 349 -132.14 -60.78 -76.22
N PRO A 350 -131.31 -60.66 -75.16
CA PRO A 350 -131.58 -59.81 -74.00
C PRO A 350 -131.42 -58.29 -74.22
N LEU A 351 -131.10 -57.82 -75.44
CA LEU A 351 -131.04 -56.39 -75.77
C LEU A 351 -132.07 -55.93 -76.82
N CYS A 352 -132.65 -56.83 -77.65
CA CYS A 352 -133.50 -56.41 -78.78
C CYS A 352 -134.65 -57.34 -79.23
N GLY A 353 -134.89 -58.51 -78.61
CA GLY A 353 -136.22 -59.17 -78.69
C GLY A 353 -136.55 -60.13 -79.85
N SER A 354 -135.62 -60.60 -80.69
CA SER A 354 -135.91 -61.59 -81.76
C SER A 354 -135.48 -63.03 -81.41
N ILE A 355 -136.20 -64.05 -81.93
CA ILE A 355 -135.88 -65.49 -81.78
C ILE A 355 -134.68 -65.87 -82.65
N ILE A 356 -133.62 -66.36 -82.01
CA ILE A 356 -132.36 -66.75 -82.65
C ILE A 356 -132.56 -68.10 -83.37
N LYS A 357 -132.53 -68.08 -84.71
CA LYS A 357 -132.46 -69.27 -85.56
C LYS A 357 -130.99 -69.73 -85.62
N LYS A 358 -130.82 -71.06 -85.56
CA LYS A 358 -129.55 -71.77 -85.73
C LYS A 358 -128.78 -71.27 -86.96
#